data_AF-A0AAW3V293-F1
#
_entry.id   AF-A0AAW3V293-F1
#
_cell.length_a   1.000
_cell.length_b   1.000
_cell.length_c   1.000
_cell.angle_alpha   90.00
_cell.angle_beta   90.00
_cell.angle_gamma   90.00
#
_symmetry.space_group_name_H-M   'P 1'
#
loop_
_entity.id
_entity.type
_entity.pdbx_description
1 polymer ?
#
loop_
_entity_poly.entity_id
_entity_poly.type
_entity_poly.pdbx_seq_one_letter_code
_entity_poly.pdbx_strand_id
1 'polypeptide(L)'
;MSRLKCRALHRRDPIIGTDLPPVQHESTFSVLLRLAARNVWNRRGICRVFELGDAAHNFSFYDGDSLLQQRIIEMTGWNWQPAERDIDGRLPHLNDALWSQVLRFCPICLSNGFHSLWFQFSAMQECPMHGCLLTDRCQSCGTLVGAYRFTAKLFATPFKCSECAGWIAGAPFMHGDGEDLRRHRSSIEFGFAPVSTWFAEAAGKLQFLNEIACRWTDSDSPFKLLHDRLLTGAMALYHPLPGRLRWEFAAPVDIVAWRHKVANSVGGESDMPHRYGYLRYGLPLLVYRATLRALYSFVGTRPCEAESANLPMERPGGLTQVCRLSTLQAAYLLTRMVFERSALLTLGADLRGVVLNDGAFAHALVGNTLGRLACRVVVLSAFAMLVALGGHFCRARLANIDNPSFQISSVIAFAGIALANAQYCVAILPKMGKFPVRPAEHVHLNRDVIEVINLALGEARSAYGA
;
A
#
# COMPACT_ATOMS: atom_id res chain seq x y z
N MET A 1 10.46 32.94 32.09
CA MET A 1 9.05 33.40 32.27
C MET A 1 8.29 32.30 32.99
N SER A 2 7.69 32.64 34.13
CA SER A 2 7.34 31.71 35.21
C SER A 2 6.06 30.89 34.98
N ARG A 3 6.03 29.68 35.56
CA ARG A 3 4.90 28.74 35.67
C ARG A 3 3.60 29.35 36.25
N LEU A 4 3.64 30.59 36.73
CA LEU A 4 2.52 31.33 37.32
C LEU A 4 1.61 32.03 36.30
N LYS A 5 2.03 32.22 35.03
CA LYS A 5 1.14 32.74 33.97
C LYS A 5 0.23 31.68 33.33
N CYS A 6 0.44 30.39 33.61
CA CYS A 6 -0.37 29.30 33.05
C CYS A 6 -1.68 29.02 33.82
N ARG A 7 -1.85 29.58 35.03
CA ARG A 7 -3.05 29.31 35.87
C ARG A 7 -4.16 30.35 35.76
N ALA A 8 -3.95 31.48 35.07
CA ALA A 8 -4.91 32.59 35.05
C ALA A 8 -5.83 32.64 33.81
N LEU A 9 -5.81 31.62 32.93
CA LEU A 9 -6.62 31.56 31.70
C LEU A 9 -7.72 30.47 31.69
N HIS A 10 -7.95 29.77 32.80
CA HIS A 10 -8.88 28.63 32.85
C HIS A 10 -10.17 28.88 33.65
N ARG A 11 -10.96 29.87 33.25
CA ARG A 11 -12.40 29.59 33.09
C ARG A 11 -12.62 29.36 31.60
N ARG A 12 -12.14 28.22 31.10
CA ARG A 12 -12.62 27.73 29.81
C ARG A 12 -14.09 27.38 30.06
N ASP A 13 -14.99 27.98 29.30
CA ASP A 13 -16.40 27.59 29.33
C ASP A 13 -16.49 26.06 29.25
N PRO A 14 -17.38 25.43 30.03
CA PRO A 14 -17.51 23.99 30.01
C PRO A 14 -17.81 23.52 28.59
N ILE A 15 -16.97 22.62 28.06
CA ILE A 15 -17.21 22.03 26.75
C ILE A 15 -18.49 21.20 26.85
N ILE A 16 -19.47 21.54 26.01
CA ILE A 16 -20.72 20.79 25.90
C ILE A 16 -20.43 19.46 25.21
N GLY A 17 -20.93 18.36 25.78
CA GLY A 17 -20.76 17.01 25.24
C GLY A 17 -19.69 16.17 25.94
N THR A 18 -19.05 16.67 27.00
CA THR A 18 -18.11 15.91 27.86
C THR A 18 -18.79 14.75 28.60
N ASP A 19 -20.11 14.80 28.75
CA ASP A 19 -20.99 13.74 29.24
C ASP A 19 -21.12 12.55 28.27
N LEU A 20 -20.62 12.68 27.03
CA LEU A 20 -20.73 11.67 25.98
C LEU A 20 -19.35 11.18 25.54
N PRO A 21 -18.67 10.35 26.34
CA PRO A 21 -17.33 9.86 26.02
C PRO A 21 -17.33 9.04 24.73
N PRO A 22 -16.23 9.07 23.94
CA PRO A 22 -16.08 8.27 22.74
C PRO A 22 -16.29 6.77 23.00
N VAL A 23 -16.89 6.07 22.03
CA VAL A 23 -17.05 4.61 22.09
C VAL A 23 -15.91 3.91 21.36
N GLN A 24 -15.75 2.60 21.57
CA GLN A 24 -14.73 1.83 20.87
C GLN A 24 -14.94 1.94 19.35
N HIS A 25 -13.82 2.01 18.62
CA HIS A 25 -13.77 2.19 17.16
C HIS A 25 -14.31 3.52 16.62
N GLU A 26 -14.74 4.45 17.49
CA GLU A 26 -15.07 5.81 17.08
C GLU A 26 -13.80 6.54 16.64
N SER A 27 -13.88 7.19 15.49
CA SER A 27 -12.73 7.86 14.89
C SER A 27 -12.54 9.26 15.48
N THR A 28 -11.30 9.75 15.48
CA THR A 28 -10.98 11.11 15.92
C THR A 28 -11.79 12.16 15.16
N PHE A 29 -12.05 11.90 13.86
CA PHE A 29 -12.92 12.74 13.03
C PHE A 29 -14.33 12.91 13.62
N SER A 30 -15.04 11.83 13.99
CA SER A 30 -16.38 11.96 14.59
C SER A 30 -16.36 12.66 15.94
N VAL A 31 -15.36 12.35 16.77
CA VAL A 31 -15.23 12.98 18.10
C VAL A 31 -15.14 14.49 17.96
N LEU A 32 -14.27 14.97 17.06
CA LEU A 32 -14.15 16.38 16.76
C LEU A 32 -15.41 16.98 16.16
N LEU A 33 -16.04 16.30 15.19
CA LEU A 33 -17.21 16.82 14.49
C LEU A 33 -18.38 17.02 15.46
N ARG A 34 -18.57 16.10 16.41
CA ARG A 34 -19.60 16.18 17.45
C ARG A 34 -19.33 17.30 18.45
N LEU A 35 -18.11 17.39 18.97
CA LEU A 35 -17.72 18.47 19.89
C LEU A 35 -17.89 19.82 19.22
N ALA A 36 -17.45 19.93 17.96
CA ALA A 36 -17.61 21.13 17.17
C ALA A 36 -19.08 21.50 16.94
N ALA A 37 -19.94 20.55 16.60
CA ALA A 37 -21.36 20.79 16.42
C ALA A 37 -22.05 21.29 17.70
N ARG A 38 -21.75 20.66 18.85
CA ARG A 38 -22.37 21.01 20.15
C ARG A 38 -21.93 22.35 20.71
N ASN A 39 -20.72 22.79 20.37
CA ASN A 39 -20.15 24.04 20.86
C ASN A 39 -20.11 25.14 19.78
N VAL A 40 -20.75 24.91 18.63
CA VAL A 40 -20.80 25.83 17.48
C VAL A 40 -19.40 26.24 17.01
N TRP A 41 -18.45 25.31 17.05
CA TRP A 41 -17.11 25.54 16.55
C TRP A 41 -17.04 25.25 15.06
N ASN A 42 -16.47 26.20 14.32
CA ASN A 42 -15.88 25.93 13.02
C ASN A 42 -14.41 25.52 13.21
N ARG A 43 -13.72 25.23 12.11
CA ARG A 43 -12.29 24.90 12.09
C ARG A 43 -11.42 25.84 12.94
N ARG A 44 -11.62 27.16 12.81
CA ARG A 44 -10.83 28.15 13.58
C ARG A 44 -11.12 28.06 15.08
N GLY A 45 -12.38 27.80 15.45
CA GLY A 45 -12.79 27.54 16.83
C GLY A 45 -12.08 26.32 17.40
N ILE A 46 -12.03 25.21 16.65
CA ILE A 46 -11.33 23.98 17.06
C ILE A 46 -9.83 24.25 17.28
N CYS A 47 -9.15 24.88 16.32
CA CYS A 47 -7.74 25.22 16.46
C CYS A 47 -7.46 26.09 17.69
N ARG A 48 -8.33 27.08 17.95
CA ARG A 48 -8.19 27.97 19.12
C ARG A 48 -8.38 27.22 20.44
N VAL A 49 -9.40 26.37 20.52
CA VAL A 49 -9.79 25.67 21.75
C VAL A 49 -8.74 24.62 22.14
N PHE A 50 -8.24 23.86 21.15
CA PHE A 50 -7.24 22.81 21.37
C PHE A 50 -5.79 23.28 21.18
N GLU A 51 -5.58 24.59 20.96
CA GLU A 51 -4.25 25.19 20.79
C GLU A 51 -3.41 24.53 19.69
N LEU A 52 -4.08 24.12 18.61
CA LEU A 52 -3.44 23.57 17.42
C LEU A 52 -2.83 24.75 16.66
N GLY A 53 -1.53 24.98 16.81
CA GLY A 53 -0.83 26.10 16.17
C GLY A 53 -0.93 26.11 14.65
N ASP A 54 -0.32 27.10 13.98
CA ASP A 54 -0.49 27.29 12.54
C ASP A 54 0.08 26.16 11.66
N ALA A 55 0.91 25.27 12.19
CA ALA A 55 1.39 24.10 11.46
C ALA A 55 0.35 22.95 11.38
N ALA A 56 -0.71 22.97 12.21
CA ALA A 56 -1.73 21.92 12.29
C ALA A 56 -2.83 22.03 11.21
N HIS A 57 -2.60 22.84 10.17
CA HIS A 57 -3.68 23.34 9.31
C HIS A 57 -4.24 22.35 8.28
N ASN A 58 -3.77 21.11 8.16
CA ASN A 58 -4.35 20.08 7.29
C ASN A 58 -3.78 18.68 7.59
N PHE A 59 -3.77 18.21 8.85
CA PHE A 59 -3.23 16.88 9.17
C PHE A 59 -4.17 15.75 8.71
N SER A 60 -3.60 14.57 8.45
CA SER A 60 -4.38 13.35 8.21
C SER A 60 -4.85 12.78 9.54
N PHE A 61 -6.10 12.32 9.61
CA PHE A 61 -6.51 11.59 10.80
C PHE A 61 -5.74 10.27 10.97
N TYR A 62 -5.15 9.71 9.90
CA TYR A 62 -4.27 8.54 9.97
C TYR A 62 -2.96 8.79 10.69
N ASP A 63 -2.46 10.03 10.70
CA ASP A 63 -1.17 10.38 11.31
C ASP A 63 -1.24 10.35 12.84
N GLY A 64 -2.43 10.09 13.40
CA GLY A 64 -2.63 9.91 14.83
C GLY A 64 -2.11 11.10 15.65
N ASP A 65 -2.43 12.34 15.23
CA ASP A 65 -1.92 13.57 15.86
C ASP A 65 -2.08 13.52 17.39
N SER A 66 -0.99 13.14 18.04
CA SER A 66 -0.95 12.82 19.46
C SER A 66 -1.22 14.06 20.29
N LEU A 67 -0.88 15.25 19.77
CA LEU A 67 -1.15 16.51 20.43
C LEU A 67 -2.65 16.77 20.46
N LEU A 68 -3.35 16.68 19.32
CA LEU A 68 -4.80 16.90 19.31
C LEU A 68 -5.52 15.91 20.23
N GLN A 69 -5.20 14.63 20.11
CA GLN A 69 -5.83 13.58 20.92
C GLN A 69 -5.58 13.80 22.42
N GLN A 70 -4.35 14.15 22.80
CA GLN A 70 -3.99 14.51 24.17
C GLN A 70 -4.78 15.74 24.65
N ARG A 71 -4.92 16.78 23.82
CA ARG A 71 -5.68 17.98 24.17
C ARG A 71 -7.16 17.70 24.38
N ILE A 72 -7.76 16.83 23.56
CA ILE A 72 -9.14 16.38 23.77
C ILE A 72 -9.26 15.69 25.13
N ILE A 73 -8.37 14.74 25.45
CA ILE A 73 -8.37 14.02 26.72
C ILE A 73 -8.22 14.97 27.91
N GLU A 74 -7.24 15.88 27.87
CA GLU A 74 -6.99 16.88 28.92
C GLU A 74 -8.21 17.79 29.17
N MET A 75 -8.89 18.21 28.11
CA MET A 75 -10.02 19.14 28.21
C MET A 75 -11.34 18.48 28.58
N THR A 76 -11.54 17.22 28.20
CA THR A 76 -12.79 16.49 28.42
C THR A 76 -12.74 15.62 29.68
N GLY A 77 -11.55 15.26 30.16
CA GLY A 77 -11.36 14.30 31.25
C GLY A 77 -11.65 12.85 30.85
N TRP A 78 -11.80 12.56 29.56
CA TRP A 78 -12.12 11.20 29.09
C TRP A 78 -10.93 10.25 29.22
N ASN A 79 -11.19 9.03 29.68
CA ASN A 79 -10.28 7.91 29.48
C ASN A 79 -10.53 7.29 28.09
N TRP A 80 -10.07 7.99 27.05
CA TRP A 80 -10.31 7.62 25.65
C TRP A 80 -9.01 7.17 24.96
N GLN A 81 -9.11 6.09 24.18
CA GLN A 81 -8.08 5.64 23.25
C GLN A 81 -8.61 5.79 21.82
N PRO A 82 -8.00 6.67 21.00
CA PRO A 82 -8.41 6.86 19.60
C PRO A 82 -8.26 5.57 18.80
N ALA A 83 -9.24 5.28 17.95
CA ALA A 83 -9.19 4.11 17.08
C ALA A 83 -7.96 4.15 16.14
N GLU A 84 -7.51 5.36 15.77
CA GLU A 84 -6.35 5.54 14.91
C GLU A 84 -5.04 5.06 15.56
N ARG A 85 -4.97 5.02 16.91
CA ARG A 85 -3.79 4.52 17.63
C ARG A 85 -3.50 3.04 17.35
N ASP A 86 -4.54 2.25 17.07
CA ASP A 86 -4.39 0.82 16.80
C ASP A 86 -3.84 0.54 15.40
N ILE A 87 -3.86 1.52 14.50
CA ILE A 87 -3.39 1.38 13.11
C ILE A 87 -2.05 2.05 12.86
N ASP A 88 -1.74 3.10 13.63
CA ASP A 88 -0.53 3.89 13.44
C ASP A 88 0.74 3.04 13.59
N GLY A 89 1.69 3.26 12.68
CA GLY A 89 3.00 2.62 12.66
C GLY A 89 3.05 1.10 12.40
N ARG A 90 1.94 0.36 12.38
CA ARG A 90 1.96 -1.12 12.26
C ARG A 90 2.35 -1.62 10.87
N LEU A 91 1.72 -1.07 9.83
CA LEU A 91 1.93 -1.45 8.42
C LEU A 91 2.02 -0.18 7.53
N PRO A 92 2.96 0.73 7.80
CA PRO A 92 2.96 2.09 7.23
C PRO A 92 3.03 2.11 5.70
N HIS A 93 3.73 1.16 5.08
CA HIS A 93 3.87 1.12 3.63
C HIS A 93 2.68 0.47 2.92
N LEU A 94 1.78 -0.17 3.67
CA LEU A 94 0.52 -0.69 3.14
C LEU A 94 -0.64 0.29 3.26
N ASN A 95 -0.42 1.48 3.85
CA ASN A 95 -1.51 2.40 4.17
C ASN A 95 -2.36 2.77 2.95
N ASP A 96 -1.74 3.01 1.80
CA ASP A 96 -2.47 3.38 0.58
C ASP A 96 -3.33 2.24 0.02
N ALA A 97 -2.92 0.99 0.24
CA ALA A 97 -3.70 -0.18 -0.15
C ALA A 97 -4.82 -0.50 0.88
N LEU A 98 -4.56 -0.22 2.16
CA LEU A 98 -5.46 -0.56 3.28
C LEU A 98 -6.52 0.52 3.56
N TRP A 99 -6.21 1.80 3.32
CA TRP A 99 -7.01 2.92 3.79
C TRP A 99 -7.38 3.89 2.66
N SER A 100 -8.64 4.31 2.63
CA SER A 100 -9.11 5.31 1.67
C SER A 100 -8.65 6.71 2.06
N GLN A 101 -8.15 7.50 1.11
CA GLN A 101 -7.80 8.89 1.37
C GLN A 101 -9.02 9.83 1.37
N VAL A 102 -10.18 9.35 0.90
CA VAL A 102 -11.44 10.09 0.84
C VAL A 102 -12.32 9.68 2.02
N LEU A 103 -12.99 10.64 2.67
CA LEU A 103 -13.92 10.35 3.76
C LEU A 103 -15.08 9.49 3.26
N ARG A 104 -15.05 8.21 3.59
CA ARG A 104 -16.18 7.28 3.43
C ARG A 104 -16.99 7.17 4.72
N PHE A 105 -18.32 7.11 4.63
CA PHE A 105 -19.17 7.04 5.81
C PHE A 105 -20.45 6.24 5.57
N CYS A 106 -21.06 5.78 6.66
CA CYS A 106 -22.43 5.29 6.66
C CYS A 106 -23.37 6.47 6.94
N PRO A 107 -24.37 6.76 6.08
CA PRO A 107 -25.30 7.87 6.29
C PRO A 107 -26.02 7.80 7.64
N ILE A 108 -26.47 6.60 8.04
CA ILE A 108 -27.21 6.36 9.28
C ILE A 108 -26.31 6.57 10.51
N CYS A 109 -25.06 6.09 10.47
CA CYS A 109 -24.11 6.37 11.55
C CYS A 109 -23.81 7.87 11.67
N LEU A 110 -23.55 8.52 10.53
CA LEU A 110 -23.11 9.92 10.52
C LEU A 110 -24.23 10.88 10.97
N SER A 111 -25.50 10.62 10.62
CA SER A 111 -26.65 11.39 11.14
C SER A 111 -26.81 11.25 12.65
N ASN A 112 -26.33 10.15 13.23
CA ASN A 112 -26.27 9.93 14.68
C ASN A 112 -24.97 10.46 15.32
N GLY A 113 -24.14 11.18 14.56
CA GLY A 113 -22.90 11.76 15.04
C GLY A 113 -21.76 10.76 15.23
N PHE A 114 -21.86 9.55 14.66
CA PHE A 114 -20.83 8.52 14.77
C PHE A 114 -20.14 8.28 13.43
N HIS A 115 -18.83 8.09 13.48
CA HIS A 115 -18.04 7.61 12.36
C HIS A 115 -16.99 6.64 12.90
N SER A 116 -16.89 5.46 12.30
CA SER A 116 -15.84 4.51 12.65
C SER A 116 -14.64 4.68 11.73
N LEU A 117 -13.43 4.57 12.29
CA LEU A 117 -12.20 4.51 11.49
C LEU A 117 -12.27 3.40 10.44
N TRP A 118 -12.92 2.29 10.76
CA TRP A 118 -13.04 1.16 9.85
C TRP A 118 -13.84 1.46 8.58
N PHE A 119 -14.66 2.52 8.56
CA PHE A 119 -15.26 2.98 7.31
C PHE A 119 -14.21 3.43 6.29
N GLN A 120 -13.00 3.75 6.74
CA GLN A 120 -11.88 4.04 5.87
C GLN A 120 -11.09 2.80 5.42
N PHE A 121 -11.34 1.63 6.00
CA PHE A 121 -10.67 0.40 5.58
C PHE A 121 -11.13 -0.02 4.18
N SER A 122 -10.23 -0.05 3.18
CA SER A 122 -10.58 -0.19 1.76
C SER A 122 -11.43 -1.44 1.44
N ALA A 123 -11.31 -2.50 2.23
CA ALA A 123 -12.12 -3.71 2.08
C ALA A 123 -13.52 -3.65 2.73
N MET A 124 -13.83 -2.61 3.50
CA MET A 124 -15.16 -2.37 4.04
C MET A 124 -15.98 -1.58 3.03
N GLN A 125 -17.01 -2.23 2.49
CA GLN A 125 -17.93 -1.64 1.50
C GLN A 125 -19.31 -1.36 2.10
N GLU A 126 -19.68 -2.09 3.16
CA GLU A 126 -20.94 -1.97 3.87
C GLU A 126 -20.68 -1.63 5.33
N CYS A 127 -21.60 -0.87 5.94
CA CYS A 127 -21.61 -0.65 7.37
C CYS A 127 -21.97 -1.95 8.10
N PRO A 128 -21.14 -2.48 9.02
CA PRO A 128 -21.49 -3.70 9.75
C PRO A 128 -22.69 -3.53 10.69
N MET A 129 -23.02 -2.29 11.05
CA MET A 129 -24.14 -1.97 11.93
C MET A 129 -25.48 -1.91 11.18
N HIS A 130 -25.47 -1.36 9.96
CA HIS A 130 -26.71 -1.02 9.24
C HIS A 130 -26.85 -1.75 7.90
N GLY A 131 -25.81 -2.45 7.43
CA GLY A 131 -25.81 -3.18 6.16
C GLY A 131 -25.87 -2.31 4.90
N CYS A 132 -25.92 -0.99 5.02
CA CYS A 132 -25.94 -0.09 3.86
C CYS A 132 -24.52 0.12 3.30
N LEU A 133 -24.43 0.43 2.02
CA LEU A 133 -23.17 0.79 1.38
C LEU A 133 -22.56 2.04 2.02
N LEU A 134 -21.25 2.03 2.19
CA LEU A 134 -20.49 3.23 2.53
C LEU A 134 -20.41 4.14 1.31
N THR A 135 -20.41 5.44 1.56
CA THR A 135 -20.41 6.48 0.51
C THR A 135 -19.38 7.55 0.84
N ASP A 136 -18.82 8.17 -0.19
CA ASP A 136 -17.94 9.34 -0.13
C ASP A 136 -18.63 10.62 -0.62
N ARG A 137 -19.93 10.54 -0.89
CA ARG A 137 -20.75 11.61 -1.46
C ARG A 137 -21.79 12.11 -0.48
N CYS A 138 -21.99 13.42 -0.48
CA CYS A 138 -23.08 14.05 0.26
C CYS A 138 -24.41 13.47 -0.20
N GLN A 139 -25.22 12.99 0.75
CA GLN A 139 -26.52 12.41 0.44
C GLN A 139 -27.58 13.47 0.10
N SER A 140 -27.29 14.76 0.33
CA SER A 140 -28.16 15.87 -0.08
C SER A 140 -27.94 16.32 -1.52
N CYS A 141 -26.71 16.27 -2.06
CA CYS A 141 -26.39 16.82 -3.39
C CYS A 141 -25.51 15.93 -4.30
N GLY A 142 -25.00 14.80 -3.81
CA GLY A 142 -24.16 13.88 -4.59
C GLY A 142 -22.69 14.29 -4.76
N THR A 143 -22.29 15.48 -4.30
CA THR A 143 -20.89 15.93 -4.40
C THR A 143 -19.97 15.18 -3.44
N LEU A 144 -18.74 14.90 -3.88
CA LEU A 144 -17.69 14.32 -3.04
C LEU A 144 -17.43 15.18 -1.81
N VAL A 145 -17.44 14.54 -0.64
CA VAL A 145 -17.34 15.22 0.65
C VAL A 145 -15.92 15.74 0.90
N GLY A 146 -14.90 14.99 0.51
CA GLY A 146 -13.49 15.41 0.56
C GLY A 146 -12.57 14.38 1.21
N ALA A 147 -11.31 14.76 1.41
CA ALA A 147 -10.31 13.89 2.01
C ALA A 147 -10.57 13.62 3.51
N TYR A 148 -10.20 12.44 4.01
CA TYR A 148 -10.28 12.08 5.44
C TYR A 148 -9.19 12.81 6.25
N ARG A 149 -9.34 14.13 6.37
CA ARG A 149 -8.35 15.05 6.94
C ARG A 149 -9.02 16.19 7.68
N PHE A 150 -8.29 16.85 8.58
CA PHE A 150 -8.78 18.06 9.22
C PHE A 150 -8.74 19.25 8.24
N THR A 151 -9.82 19.48 7.49
CA THR A 151 -9.90 20.50 6.43
C THR A 151 -10.98 21.54 6.69
N ALA A 152 -10.87 22.70 6.05
CA ALA A 152 -11.93 23.71 6.09
C ALA A 152 -13.24 23.17 5.49
N LYS A 153 -13.16 22.31 4.46
CA LYS A 153 -14.33 21.73 3.80
C LYS A 153 -15.21 20.92 4.74
N LEU A 154 -14.60 20.13 5.63
CA LEU A 154 -15.34 19.28 6.58
C LEU A 154 -15.75 20.00 7.87
N PHE A 155 -15.03 21.07 8.26
CA PHE A 155 -15.20 21.74 9.55
C PHE A 155 -15.65 23.21 9.45
N ALA A 156 -16.04 23.70 8.27
CA ALA A 156 -16.65 25.03 8.15
C ALA A 156 -18.00 25.09 8.88
N THR A 157 -18.83 24.06 8.69
CA THR A 157 -20.05 23.85 9.46
C THR A 157 -20.20 22.35 9.69
N PRO A 158 -19.96 21.86 10.93
CA PRO A 158 -19.98 20.44 11.24
C PRO A 158 -21.22 19.72 10.69
N PHE A 159 -21.01 18.53 10.10
CA PHE A 159 -22.02 17.70 9.44
C PHE A 159 -22.68 18.27 8.18
N LYS A 160 -22.36 19.50 7.75
CA LYS A 160 -22.93 20.11 6.55
C LYS A 160 -21.96 20.10 5.38
N CYS A 161 -22.49 19.93 4.18
CA CYS A 161 -21.74 19.96 2.95
C CYS A 161 -21.30 21.40 2.62
N SER A 162 -20.04 21.58 2.23
CA SER A 162 -19.52 22.88 1.79
C SER A 162 -20.18 23.41 0.52
N GLU A 163 -20.73 22.52 -0.31
CA GLU A 163 -21.26 22.87 -1.63
C GLU A 163 -22.74 23.24 -1.59
N CYS A 164 -23.57 22.46 -0.88
CA CYS A 164 -25.01 22.66 -0.84
C CYS A 164 -25.55 23.15 0.51
N ALA A 165 -24.69 23.25 1.53
CA ALA A 165 -25.07 23.51 2.93
C ALA A 165 -26.07 22.51 3.56
N GLY A 166 -26.51 21.49 2.80
CA GLY A 166 -27.32 20.37 3.29
C GLY A 166 -26.51 19.41 4.17
N TRP A 167 -27.19 18.53 4.88
CA TRP A 167 -26.55 17.54 5.74
C TRP A 167 -25.80 16.50 4.90
N ILE A 168 -24.55 16.23 5.26
CA ILE A 168 -23.72 15.26 4.55
C ILE A 168 -24.39 13.88 4.53
N ALA A 169 -24.99 13.49 5.66
CA ALA A 169 -25.73 12.26 5.84
C ALA A 169 -27.13 12.26 5.17
N GLY A 170 -27.60 13.40 4.65
CA GLY A 170 -28.95 13.54 4.08
C GLY A 170 -30.05 13.71 5.12
N ALA A 171 -29.72 13.53 6.40
CA ALA A 171 -30.59 13.75 7.55
C ALA A 171 -29.90 14.66 8.57
N PRO A 172 -30.67 15.43 9.38
CA PRO A 172 -30.12 16.28 10.41
C PRO A 172 -29.36 15.49 11.48
N PHE A 173 -28.31 16.10 12.03
CA PHE A 173 -27.66 15.59 13.23
C PHE A 173 -28.58 15.80 14.43
N MET A 174 -29.05 14.71 15.05
CA MET A 174 -29.98 14.75 16.17
C MET A 174 -29.21 14.87 17.50
N HIS A 175 -29.51 15.91 18.29
CA HIS A 175 -28.92 16.12 19.61
C HIS A 175 -29.77 15.46 20.69
N GLY A 176 -29.31 14.36 21.29
CA GLY A 176 -29.76 13.94 22.63
C GLY A 176 -31.06 13.14 22.75
N ASP A 177 -31.72 12.77 21.65
CA ASP A 177 -32.96 12.00 21.72
C ASP A 177 -32.69 10.49 21.60
N GLY A 178 -33.07 9.70 22.63
CA GLY A 178 -33.50 8.28 22.57
C GLY A 178 -32.56 7.20 22.00
N GLU A 179 -32.00 7.42 20.82
CA GLU A 179 -31.22 6.52 19.98
C GLU A 179 -29.76 6.96 19.88
N ASP A 180 -29.18 7.47 20.97
CA ASP A 180 -27.73 7.65 21.01
C ASP A 180 -27.07 6.30 20.71
N LEU A 181 -26.34 6.21 19.60
CA LEU A 181 -25.63 5.00 19.18
C LEU A 181 -24.72 4.49 20.32
N ARG A 182 -24.29 5.38 21.23
CA ARG A 182 -23.52 5.04 22.43
C ARG A 182 -24.28 4.16 23.42
N ARG A 183 -25.61 4.19 23.45
CA ARG A 183 -26.46 3.24 24.19
C ARG A 183 -26.34 1.82 23.63
N HIS A 184 -25.95 1.70 22.36
CA HIS A 184 -25.73 0.44 21.65
C HIS A 184 -24.22 0.12 21.53
N ARG A 185 -23.41 0.52 22.52
CA ARG A 185 -21.95 0.30 22.51
C ARG A 185 -21.58 -1.16 22.23
N SER A 186 -22.25 -2.12 22.85
CA SER A 186 -21.99 -3.55 22.62
C SER A 186 -22.24 -3.96 21.17
N SER A 187 -23.25 -3.36 20.50
CA SER A 187 -23.51 -3.62 19.09
C SER A 187 -22.40 -3.04 18.20
N ILE A 188 -21.85 -1.86 18.53
CA ILE A 188 -20.70 -1.26 17.83
C ILE A 188 -19.48 -2.17 17.94
N GLU A 189 -19.15 -2.58 19.17
CA GLU A 189 -18.02 -3.47 19.44
C GLU A 189 -18.18 -4.80 18.67
N PHE A 190 -19.36 -5.41 18.74
CA PHE A 190 -19.67 -6.64 18.01
C PHE A 190 -19.57 -6.47 16.48
N GLY A 191 -20.13 -5.39 15.94
CA GLY A 191 -20.14 -5.14 14.50
C GLY A 191 -18.74 -4.94 13.91
N PHE A 192 -17.84 -4.28 14.65
CA PHE A 192 -16.47 -4.02 14.19
C PHE A 192 -15.43 -5.03 14.69
N ALA A 193 -15.79 -5.95 15.59
CA ALA A 193 -14.88 -6.98 16.09
C ALA A 193 -14.18 -7.81 14.99
N PRO A 194 -14.84 -8.22 13.89
CA PRO A 194 -14.18 -9.01 12.85
C PRO A 194 -13.03 -8.24 12.17
N VAL A 195 -13.25 -6.97 11.80
CA VAL A 195 -12.23 -6.18 11.11
C VAL A 195 -11.09 -5.79 12.05
N SER A 196 -11.40 -5.45 13.31
CA SER A 196 -10.39 -5.07 14.29
C SER A 196 -9.50 -6.26 14.66
N THR A 197 -10.08 -7.45 14.83
CA THR A 197 -9.34 -8.70 15.07
C THR A 197 -8.45 -9.05 13.88
N TRP A 198 -9.02 -9.00 12.66
CA TRP A 198 -8.24 -9.28 11.44
C TRP A 198 -7.03 -8.34 11.31
N PHE A 199 -7.22 -7.05 11.58
CA PHE A 199 -6.16 -6.05 11.48
C PHE A 199 -5.10 -6.22 12.58
N ALA A 200 -5.50 -6.57 13.80
CA ALA A 200 -4.57 -6.87 14.89
C ALA A 200 -3.63 -8.03 14.52
N GLU A 201 -4.15 -9.07 13.87
CA GLU A 201 -3.34 -10.18 13.36
C GLU A 201 -2.51 -9.80 12.12
N ALA A 202 -3.06 -8.94 11.25
CA ALA A 202 -2.43 -8.53 10.00
C ALA A 202 -1.05 -7.90 10.23
N ALA A 203 -0.90 -7.15 11.32
CA ALA A 203 0.39 -6.55 11.69
C ALA A 203 1.50 -7.60 11.85
N GLY A 204 1.23 -8.79 12.38
CA GLY A 204 2.22 -9.87 12.45
C GLY A 204 2.35 -10.66 11.16
N LYS A 205 1.26 -10.83 10.42
CA LYS A 205 1.19 -11.71 9.23
C LYS A 205 1.63 -11.04 7.92
N LEU A 206 1.61 -9.71 7.82
CA LEU A 206 1.82 -8.99 6.57
C LEU A 206 3.12 -8.17 6.53
N GLN A 207 4.07 -8.40 7.43
CA GLN A 207 5.34 -7.66 7.45
C GLN A 207 6.13 -7.83 6.14
N PHE A 208 6.12 -9.01 5.54
CA PHE A 208 6.76 -9.23 4.24
C PHE A 208 6.15 -8.37 3.11
N LEU A 209 4.82 -8.16 3.12
CA LEU A 209 4.16 -7.29 2.15
C LEU A 209 4.51 -5.82 2.41
N ASN A 210 4.56 -5.44 3.68
CA ASN A 210 4.95 -4.10 4.09
C ASN A 210 6.40 -3.78 3.69
N GLU A 211 7.32 -4.75 3.80
CA GLU A 211 8.69 -4.64 3.29
C GLU A 211 8.75 -4.53 1.77
N ILE A 212 7.92 -5.29 1.04
CA ILE A 212 7.80 -5.15 -0.42
C ILE A 212 7.29 -3.74 -0.78
N ALA A 213 6.22 -3.29 -0.12
CA ALA A 213 5.59 -2.01 -0.39
C ALA A 213 6.49 -0.81 -0.03
N CYS A 214 7.36 -0.94 0.98
CA CYS A 214 8.39 0.05 1.31
C CYS A 214 9.26 0.43 0.12
N ARG A 215 9.46 -0.49 -0.82
CA ARG A 215 10.29 -0.28 -2.01
C ARG A 215 9.56 0.41 -3.15
N TRP A 216 8.25 0.65 -3.00
CA TRP A 216 7.37 1.29 -3.99
C TRP A 216 6.92 2.69 -3.58
N THR A 217 7.44 3.25 -2.49
CA THR A 217 6.92 4.47 -1.86
C THR A 217 7.20 5.78 -2.58
N ASP A 218 7.84 5.76 -3.75
CA ASP A 218 8.05 6.99 -4.53
C ASP A 218 6.76 7.36 -5.32
N SER A 219 6.13 8.43 -4.84
CA SER A 219 4.84 9.03 -5.22
C SER A 219 4.67 9.34 -6.72
N ASP A 220 3.43 9.24 -7.21
CA ASP A 220 2.94 9.52 -8.57
C ASP A 220 3.47 8.63 -9.71
N SER A 221 3.86 7.42 -9.36
CA SER A 221 4.19 6.40 -10.34
C SER A 221 2.93 5.85 -11.05
N PRO A 222 2.91 5.67 -12.38
CA PRO A 222 1.80 5.02 -13.09
C PRO A 222 1.56 3.56 -12.63
N PHE A 223 2.49 3.03 -11.84
CA PHE A 223 2.43 1.70 -11.25
C PHE A 223 1.62 1.65 -9.96
N LYS A 224 1.34 2.79 -9.30
CA LYS A 224 0.70 2.84 -7.98
C LYS A 224 -0.58 2.01 -7.93
N LEU A 225 -1.48 2.22 -8.90
CA LEU A 225 -2.73 1.45 -8.96
C LEU A 225 -2.45 -0.05 -9.09
N LEU A 226 -1.48 -0.46 -9.92
CA LEU A 226 -1.14 -1.88 -10.05
C LEU A 226 -0.52 -2.42 -8.75
N HIS A 227 0.37 -1.68 -8.10
CA HIS A 227 0.96 -2.03 -6.82
C HIS A 227 -0.12 -2.28 -5.77
N ASP A 228 -1.05 -1.34 -5.60
CA ASP A 228 -2.16 -1.45 -4.64
C ASP A 228 -3.02 -2.69 -4.94
N ARG A 229 -3.31 -2.95 -6.22
CA ARG A 229 -4.06 -4.16 -6.65
C ARG A 229 -3.32 -5.46 -6.36
N LEU A 230 -2.00 -5.48 -6.51
CA LEU A 230 -1.19 -6.67 -6.22
C LEU A 230 -1.03 -6.90 -4.72
N LEU A 231 -0.86 -5.83 -3.93
CA LEU A 231 -0.80 -5.92 -2.47
C LEU A 231 -2.13 -6.45 -1.95
N THR A 232 -3.26 -5.90 -2.38
CA THR A 232 -4.59 -6.38 -1.99
C THR A 232 -4.85 -7.81 -2.47
N GLY A 233 -4.41 -8.19 -3.66
CA GLY A 233 -4.40 -9.57 -4.15
C GLY A 233 -3.60 -10.53 -3.27
N ALA A 234 -2.39 -10.12 -2.87
CA ALA A 234 -1.53 -10.92 -2.01
C ALA A 234 -2.08 -11.04 -0.59
N MET A 235 -2.66 -9.96 -0.05
CA MET A 235 -3.38 -9.97 1.22
C MET A 235 -4.57 -10.92 1.18
N ALA A 236 -5.39 -10.87 0.13
CA ALA A 236 -6.53 -11.76 -0.06
C ALA A 236 -6.12 -13.24 -0.08
N LEU A 237 -4.97 -13.56 -0.69
CA LEU A 237 -4.45 -14.92 -0.77
C LEU A 237 -3.80 -15.40 0.54
N TYR A 238 -3.02 -14.55 1.20
CA TYR A 238 -2.22 -14.93 2.37
C TYR A 238 -2.97 -14.81 3.70
N HIS A 239 -3.69 -13.71 3.91
CA HIS A 239 -4.45 -13.41 5.13
C HIS A 239 -5.89 -12.98 4.77
N PRO A 240 -6.75 -13.95 4.39
CA PRO A 240 -8.10 -13.67 3.88
C PRO A 240 -8.93 -12.81 4.84
N LEU A 241 -9.79 -11.97 4.27
CA LEU A 241 -10.70 -11.10 5.02
C LEU A 241 -11.83 -11.90 5.70
N PRO A 242 -12.30 -11.47 6.89
CA PRO A 242 -13.44 -12.09 7.55
C PRO A 242 -14.79 -11.67 6.93
N GLY A 243 -15.73 -12.61 6.95
CA GLY A 243 -17.16 -12.34 6.74
C GLY A 243 -17.49 -11.69 5.40
N ARG A 244 -18.07 -10.48 5.47
CA ARG A 244 -18.58 -9.72 4.30
C ARG A 244 -17.56 -8.75 3.69
N LEU A 245 -16.38 -8.60 4.27
CA LEU A 245 -15.36 -7.68 3.76
C LEU A 245 -14.78 -8.18 2.43
N ARG A 246 -14.50 -7.27 1.50
CA ARG A 246 -14.03 -7.60 0.15
C ARG A 246 -13.06 -6.56 -0.39
N TRP A 247 -11.96 -7.03 -0.97
CA TRP A 247 -11.08 -6.19 -1.78
C TRP A 247 -11.71 -5.95 -3.15
N GLU A 248 -12.17 -4.73 -3.42
CA GLU A 248 -12.84 -4.40 -4.68
C GLU A 248 -11.90 -4.53 -5.90
N PHE A 249 -10.61 -4.24 -5.72
CA PHE A 249 -9.63 -4.18 -6.80
C PHE A 249 -8.51 -5.21 -6.69
N ALA A 250 -8.66 -6.27 -5.90
CA ALA A 250 -7.62 -7.28 -5.76
C ALA A 250 -7.27 -7.95 -7.10
N ALA A 251 -6.02 -7.84 -7.52
CA ALA A 251 -5.52 -8.59 -8.67
C ALA A 251 -5.27 -10.05 -8.28
N PRO A 252 -5.51 -11.02 -9.18
CA PRO A 252 -5.05 -12.38 -8.96
C PRO A 252 -3.52 -12.40 -8.97
N VAL A 253 -2.92 -13.01 -7.95
CA VAL A 253 -1.47 -13.11 -7.80
C VAL A 253 -1.04 -14.53 -7.46
N ASP A 254 0.22 -14.83 -7.75
CA ASP A 254 0.94 -15.97 -7.20
C ASP A 254 1.98 -15.46 -6.18
N ILE A 255 2.02 -16.09 -5.01
CA ILE A 255 3.07 -15.85 -4.00
C ILE A 255 4.06 -17.01 -4.07
N VAL A 256 5.30 -16.70 -4.42
CA VAL A 256 6.39 -17.66 -4.52
C VAL A 256 7.34 -17.43 -3.35
N ALA A 257 7.42 -18.39 -2.45
CA ALA A 257 8.29 -18.34 -1.28
C ALA A 257 9.21 -19.56 -1.24
N TRP A 258 10.47 -19.36 -0.90
CA TRP A 258 11.46 -20.43 -0.86
C TRP A 258 12.55 -20.18 0.19
N ARG A 259 13.20 -21.28 0.57
CA ARG A 259 14.38 -21.30 1.43
C ARG A 259 15.58 -21.79 0.64
N HIS A 260 16.71 -21.12 0.80
CA HIS A 260 17.98 -21.53 0.21
C HIS A 260 19.04 -21.70 1.29
N LYS A 261 19.59 -22.91 1.45
CA LYS A 261 20.72 -23.14 2.37
C LYS A 261 22.01 -22.65 1.72
N VAL A 262 22.79 -21.87 2.45
CA VAL A 262 24.10 -21.38 2.02
C VAL A 262 25.15 -22.37 2.53
N ALA A 263 25.87 -23.01 1.61
CA ALA A 263 26.71 -24.17 1.92
C ALA A 263 27.91 -23.86 2.84
N ASN A 264 28.36 -22.59 2.89
CA ASN A 264 29.37 -22.11 3.84
C ASN A 264 29.05 -20.65 4.15
N SER A 265 28.91 -20.29 5.43
CA SER A 265 29.02 -18.88 5.84
C SER A 265 30.44 -18.45 5.46
N VAL A 266 30.59 -17.63 4.43
CA VAL A 266 31.89 -17.09 4.03
C VAL A 266 32.48 -16.41 5.27
N GLY A 267 33.48 -17.04 5.87
CA GLY A 267 34.15 -16.52 7.05
C GLY A 267 35.01 -15.33 6.64
N GLY A 268 34.80 -14.19 7.31
CA GLY A 268 35.68 -13.03 7.23
C GLY A 268 35.16 -11.88 6.37
N GLU A 269 35.13 -10.68 6.94
CA GLU A 269 34.80 -9.38 6.30
C GLU A 269 35.65 -9.07 5.04
N SER A 270 36.72 -9.82 4.79
CA SER A 270 37.70 -9.54 3.74
C SER A 270 37.34 -10.07 2.35
N ASP A 271 36.35 -10.96 2.23
CA ASP A 271 35.92 -11.53 0.94
C ASP A 271 34.63 -10.89 0.42
N MET A 272 34.31 -9.69 0.91
CA MET A 272 33.25 -8.84 0.38
C MET A 272 33.58 -8.52 -1.09
N PRO A 273 32.88 -9.09 -2.05
CA PRO A 273 33.18 -8.79 -3.42
C PRO A 273 32.70 -7.38 -3.71
N HIS A 274 33.63 -6.51 -4.13
CA HIS A 274 33.33 -5.15 -4.54
C HIS A 274 32.04 -5.12 -5.39
N ARG A 275 31.08 -4.27 -4.99
CA ARG A 275 29.74 -4.06 -5.59
C ARG A 275 29.65 -4.10 -7.12
N TYR A 276 30.77 -3.92 -7.83
CA TYR A 276 30.87 -3.80 -9.28
C TYR A 276 31.32 -5.06 -10.02
N GLY A 277 31.86 -6.09 -9.34
CA GLY A 277 32.48 -7.25 -10.01
C GLY A 277 31.51 -8.34 -10.53
N TYR A 278 30.39 -8.58 -9.84
CA TYR A 278 29.51 -9.73 -10.13
C TYR A 278 28.64 -9.56 -11.38
N LEU A 279 28.36 -8.32 -11.80
CA LEU A 279 27.39 -8.04 -12.88
C LEU A 279 27.99 -8.15 -14.29
N ARG A 280 29.32 -8.12 -14.42
CA ARG A 280 29.96 -8.16 -15.75
C ARG A 280 30.23 -9.58 -16.27
N TYR A 281 30.52 -10.56 -15.41
CA TYR A 281 30.92 -11.92 -15.85
C TYR A 281 30.48 -13.09 -14.93
N GLY A 282 29.48 -12.90 -14.07
CA GLY A 282 29.11 -13.87 -13.04
C GLY A 282 27.87 -14.74 -13.30
N LEU A 283 27.56 -15.58 -12.32
CA LEU A 283 26.35 -16.39 -12.23
C LEU A 283 25.03 -15.63 -12.52
N PRO A 284 24.83 -14.37 -12.08
CA PRO A 284 23.62 -13.62 -12.38
C PRO A 284 23.39 -13.41 -13.88
N LEU A 285 24.45 -13.14 -14.64
CA LEU A 285 24.37 -12.97 -16.09
C LEU A 285 23.98 -14.28 -16.79
N LEU A 286 24.51 -15.42 -16.31
CA LEU A 286 24.14 -16.74 -16.82
C LEU A 286 22.66 -17.06 -16.55
N VAL A 287 22.19 -16.78 -15.32
CA VAL A 287 20.78 -16.98 -14.95
C VAL A 287 19.87 -16.05 -15.76
N TYR A 288 20.26 -14.78 -15.91
CA TYR A 288 19.54 -13.80 -16.71
C TYR A 288 19.37 -14.29 -18.16
N ARG A 289 20.47 -14.64 -18.83
CA ARG A 289 20.46 -15.13 -20.21
C ARG A 289 19.63 -16.41 -20.37
N ALA A 290 19.73 -17.36 -19.43
CA ALA A 290 18.92 -18.56 -19.45
C ALA A 290 17.43 -18.25 -19.28
N THR A 291 17.10 -17.31 -18.39
CA THR A 291 15.71 -16.88 -18.13
C THR A 291 15.13 -16.15 -19.34
N LEU A 292 15.90 -15.25 -19.97
CA LEU A 292 15.47 -14.58 -21.20
C LEU A 292 15.24 -15.53 -22.36
N ARG A 293 16.10 -16.55 -22.57
CA ARG A 293 15.87 -17.55 -23.62
C ARG A 293 14.54 -18.28 -23.45
N ALA A 294 14.22 -18.65 -22.21
CA ALA A 294 12.96 -19.31 -21.92
C ALA A 294 11.76 -18.36 -22.10
N LEU A 295 11.88 -17.09 -21.69
CA LEU A 295 10.87 -16.06 -21.95
C LEU A 295 10.69 -15.81 -23.45
N TYR A 296 11.78 -15.73 -24.21
CA TYR A 296 11.75 -15.54 -25.66
C TYR A 296 11.00 -16.68 -26.35
N SER A 297 11.28 -17.94 -25.99
CA SER A 297 10.55 -19.10 -26.51
C SER A 297 9.05 -19.02 -26.21
N PHE A 298 8.67 -18.57 -25.00
CA PHE A 298 7.27 -18.36 -24.64
C PHE A 298 6.59 -17.22 -25.39
N VAL A 299 7.31 -16.12 -25.62
CA VAL A 299 6.81 -14.96 -26.34
C VAL A 299 6.66 -15.29 -27.84
N GLY A 300 7.63 -16.00 -28.42
CA GLY A 300 7.67 -16.32 -29.86
C GLY A 300 6.75 -17.47 -30.30
N THR A 301 6.28 -18.31 -29.38
CA THR A 301 5.35 -19.42 -29.69
C THR A 301 3.90 -18.98 -29.83
N ARG A 302 3.57 -17.71 -29.55
CA ARG A 302 2.22 -17.18 -29.75
C ARG A 302 2.13 -16.49 -31.10
N PRO A 303 1.05 -16.74 -31.88
CA PRO A 303 0.88 -16.15 -33.20
C PRO A 303 1.00 -14.63 -33.08
N CYS A 304 1.97 -14.07 -33.80
CA CYS A 304 2.11 -12.64 -33.94
C CYS A 304 0.89 -12.18 -34.76
N GLU A 305 0.13 -11.21 -34.26
CA GLU A 305 -0.99 -10.62 -35.03
C GLU A 305 -0.52 -9.85 -36.29
N ALA A 306 0.79 -9.83 -36.58
CA ALA A 306 1.36 -9.25 -37.80
C ALA A 306 2.58 -10.03 -38.31
N GLU A 307 2.62 -10.29 -39.62
CA GLU A 307 3.65 -11.04 -40.38
C GLU A 307 5.05 -10.38 -40.41
N SER A 308 5.34 -9.36 -39.61
CA SER A 308 6.57 -8.53 -39.73
C SER A 308 7.58 -8.66 -38.57
N ALA A 309 7.57 -9.75 -37.79
CA ALA A 309 8.23 -9.83 -36.47
C ALA A 309 9.77 -9.97 -36.46
N ASN A 310 10.43 -10.20 -37.60
CA ASN A 310 11.86 -10.56 -37.64
C ASN A 310 12.78 -9.50 -38.26
N LEU A 311 12.27 -8.33 -38.64
CA LEU A 311 13.13 -7.25 -39.11
C LEU A 311 13.81 -6.56 -37.91
N PRO A 312 15.14 -6.35 -37.94
CA PRO A 312 15.81 -5.57 -36.92
C PRO A 312 15.17 -4.19 -36.83
N MET A 313 14.74 -3.79 -35.63
CA MET A 313 14.35 -2.42 -35.34
C MET A 313 15.63 -1.57 -35.42
N GLU A 314 15.87 -0.92 -36.56
CA GLU A 314 16.81 0.20 -36.61
C GLU A 314 16.35 1.25 -35.59
N ARG A 315 17.30 1.97 -34.97
CA ARG A 315 17.05 2.88 -33.83
C ARG A 315 15.74 3.67 -34.03
N PRO A 316 14.88 3.73 -32.99
CA PRO A 316 13.47 4.01 -33.14
C PRO A 316 13.21 5.47 -33.54
N GLY A 317 12.95 5.69 -34.82
CA GLY A 317 12.25 6.87 -35.33
C GLY A 317 10.82 6.56 -35.81
N GLY A 318 10.41 5.28 -35.85
CA GLY A 318 9.10 4.87 -36.36
C GLY A 318 8.17 4.36 -35.27
N LEU A 319 7.31 5.22 -34.71
CA LEU A 319 6.15 4.85 -33.86
C LEU A 319 5.35 3.65 -34.42
N THR A 320 5.33 3.51 -35.74
CA THR A 320 4.63 2.46 -36.49
C THR A 320 5.11 1.03 -36.19
N GLN A 321 6.39 0.80 -35.89
CA GLN A 321 6.89 -0.55 -35.59
C GLN A 321 6.52 -0.99 -34.17
N VAL A 322 6.63 -0.09 -33.18
CA VAL A 322 6.30 -0.39 -31.78
C VAL A 322 4.81 -0.70 -31.61
N CYS A 323 3.93 -0.01 -32.36
CA CYS A 323 2.48 -0.25 -32.36
C CYS A 323 2.08 -1.69 -32.72
N ARG A 324 2.91 -2.42 -33.47
CA ARG A 324 2.63 -3.80 -33.91
C ARG A 324 3.02 -4.87 -32.89
N LEU A 325 3.71 -4.50 -31.81
CA LEU A 325 4.13 -5.46 -30.79
C LEU A 325 2.94 -5.91 -29.95
N SER A 326 2.79 -7.23 -29.78
CA SER A 326 1.91 -7.79 -28.76
C SER A 326 2.34 -7.35 -27.36
N THR A 327 1.43 -7.44 -26.38
CA THR A 327 1.74 -7.14 -24.97
C THR A 327 2.94 -7.93 -24.46
N LEU A 328 3.04 -9.22 -24.79
CA LEU A 328 4.14 -10.07 -24.35
C LEU A 328 5.49 -9.68 -24.98
N GLN A 329 5.50 -9.34 -26.27
CA GLN A 329 6.71 -8.87 -26.96
C GLN A 329 7.17 -7.52 -26.42
N ALA A 330 6.25 -6.58 -26.23
CA ALA A 330 6.55 -5.27 -25.67
C ALA A 330 7.10 -5.38 -24.23
N ALA A 331 6.46 -6.20 -23.39
CA ALA A 331 6.93 -6.46 -22.03
C ALA A 331 8.31 -7.15 -22.00
N TYR A 332 8.57 -8.08 -22.93
CA TYR A 332 9.88 -8.73 -23.06
C TYR A 332 10.99 -7.72 -23.39
N LEU A 333 10.77 -6.86 -24.39
CA LEU A 333 11.74 -5.83 -24.77
C LEU A 333 11.98 -4.82 -23.65
N LEU A 334 10.92 -4.39 -22.96
CA LEU A 334 11.07 -3.54 -21.78
C LEU A 334 11.83 -4.25 -20.66
N THR A 335 11.56 -5.53 -20.40
CA THR A 335 12.34 -6.31 -19.42
C THR A 335 13.83 -6.28 -19.75
N ARG A 336 14.19 -6.32 -21.04
CA ARG A 336 15.60 -6.16 -21.44
C ARG A 336 16.13 -4.77 -21.13
N MET A 337 15.39 -3.71 -21.45
CA MET A 337 15.80 -2.34 -21.13
C MET A 337 16.00 -2.10 -19.62
N VAL A 338 15.21 -2.76 -18.78
CA VAL A 338 15.31 -2.65 -17.32
C VAL A 338 16.63 -3.23 -16.81
N PHE A 339 17.05 -4.36 -17.37
CA PHE A 339 18.20 -5.11 -16.85
C PHE A 339 19.50 -4.87 -17.62
N GLU A 340 19.46 -4.42 -18.88
CA GLU A 340 20.62 -4.24 -19.75
C GLU A 340 20.96 -2.75 -19.95
N ARG A 341 22.25 -2.38 -19.94
CA ARG A 341 22.69 -0.98 -20.16
C ARG A 341 22.45 -0.47 -21.57
N SER A 342 22.52 -1.38 -22.55
CA SER A 342 22.43 -1.07 -23.97
C SER A 342 21.57 -2.12 -24.67
N ALA A 343 20.34 -2.32 -24.18
CA ALA A 343 19.43 -3.31 -24.73
C ALA A 343 19.16 -3.03 -26.22
N LEU A 344 19.50 -3.99 -27.09
CA LEU A 344 19.04 -3.96 -28.48
C LEU A 344 17.54 -4.29 -28.49
N LEU A 345 16.74 -3.42 -29.12
CA LEU A 345 15.28 -3.55 -29.22
C LEU A 345 14.86 -4.55 -30.31
N THR A 346 15.51 -5.71 -30.34
CA THR A 346 15.20 -6.79 -31.26
C THR A 346 14.83 -8.03 -30.47
N LEU A 347 13.72 -8.67 -30.85
CA LEU A 347 13.21 -9.84 -30.12
C LEU A 347 14.23 -11.00 -30.14
N GLY A 348 14.89 -11.22 -31.27
CA GLY A 348 15.91 -12.26 -31.47
C GLY A 348 17.36 -11.80 -31.31
N ALA A 349 17.63 -10.70 -30.59
CA ALA A 349 19.01 -10.24 -30.41
C ALA A 349 19.88 -11.34 -29.80
N ASP A 350 21.14 -11.43 -30.25
CA ASP A 350 22.13 -12.26 -29.60
C ASP A 350 22.35 -11.78 -28.16
N LEU A 351 22.24 -12.70 -27.20
CA LEU A 351 22.47 -12.41 -25.80
C LEU A 351 23.97 -12.45 -25.44
N ARG A 352 24.84 -12.84 -26.38
CA ARG A 352 26.30 -12.71 -26.26
C ARG A 352 26.68 -11.24 -26.25
N GLY A 353 27.43 -10.83 -25.23
CA GLY A 353 27.85 -9.43 -25.06
C GLY A 353 26.89 -8.54 -24.26
N VAL A 354 25.73 -9.06 -23.81
CA VAL A 354 24.84 -8.32 -22.90
C VAL A 354 25.59 -7.86 -21.64
N VAL A 355 25.46 -6.57 -21.32
CA VAL A 355 25.98 -5.93 -20.11
C VAL A 355 24.80 -5.50 -19.24
N LEU A 356 24.77 -5.97 -17.99
CA LEU A 356 23.70 -5.64 -17.06
C LEU A 356 23.86 -4.23 -16.47
N ASN A 357 22.73 -3.59 -16.16
CA ASN A 357 22.67 -2.34 -15.41
C ASN A 357 23.25 -2.52 -14.00
N ASP A 358 23.94 -1.48 -13.52
CA ASP A 358 24.39 -1.45 -12.12
C ASP A 358 23.16 -1.43 -11.23
N GLY A 359 23.02 -2.44 -10.38
CA GLY A 359 21.86 -2.58 -9.51
C GLY A 359 20.67 -3.35 -10.11
N ALA A 360 20.79 -3.93 -11.31
CA ALA A 360 19.75 -4.77 -11.92
C ALA A 360 19.27 -5.92 -10.99
N PHE A 361 20.13 -6.37 -10.08
CA PHE A 361 19.81 -7.39 -9.09
C PHE A 361 19.96 -6.92 -7.64
N ALA A 362 20.09 -5.61 -7.40
CA ALA A 362 20.23 -5.07 -6.05
C ALA A 362 19.08 -5.53 -5.13
N HIS A 363 17.86 -5.57 -5.66
CA HIS A 363 16.68 -6.01 -4.91
C HIS A 363 16.65 -7.51 -4.61
N ALA A 364 17.39 -8.34 -5.36
CA ALA A 364 17.49 -9.78 -5.14
C ALA A 364 18.64 -10.18 -4.21
N LEU A 365 19.46 -9.21 -3.77
CA LEU A 365 20.48 -9.44 -2.76
C LEU A 365 19.82 -9.67 -1.40
N VAL A 366 20.17 -10.80 -0.77
CA VAL A 366 19.67 -11.15 0.56
C VAL A 366 20.87 -11.40 1.46
N GLY A 367 21.07 -10.52 2.45
CA GLY A 367 22.38 -10.34 3.07
C GLY A 367 23.39 -9.92 2.01
N ASN A 368 24.50 -10.63 1.90
CA ASN A 368 25.56 -10.37 0.92
C ASN A 368 25.62 -11.43 -0.20
N THR A 369 24.54 -12.17 -0.43
CA THR A 369 24.54 -13.29 -1.37
C THR A 369 23.41 -13.18 -2.39
N LEU A 370 23.77 -13.39 -3.66
CA LEU A 370 22.85 -13.39 -4.78
C LEU A 370 22.58 -14.81 -5.26
N GLY A 371 21.45 -15.39 -4.83
CA GLY A 371 21.05 -16.75 -5.21
C GLY A 371 20.55 -16.85 -6.65
N ARG A 372 20.80 -17.99 -7.31
CA ARG A 372 20.31 -18.25 -8.69
C ARG A 372 18.80 -18.06 -8.82
N LEU A 373 18.07 -18.54 -7.81
CA LEU A 373 16.62 -18.49 -7.82
C LEU A 373 16.10 -17.05 -7.62
N ALA A 374 16.72 -16.27 -6.72
CA ALA A 374 16.38 -14.86 -6.54
C ALA A 374 16.56 -14.07 -7.85
N CYS A 375 17.68 -14.26 -8.56
CA CYS A 375 17.89 -13.67 -9.88
C CYS A 375 16.78 -14.03 -10.86
N ARG A 376 16.46 -15.32 -10.98
CA ARG A 376 15.42 -15.80 -11.90
C ARG A 376 14.06 -15.18 -11.56
N VAL A 377 13.65 -15.25 -10.29
CA VAL A 377 12.35 -14.75 -9.83
C VAL A 377 12.24 -13.25 -10.06
N VAL A 378 13.29 -12.47 -9.82
CA VAL A 378 13.29 -11.03 -10.08
C VAL A 378 13.05 -10.71 -11.55
N VAL A 379 13.73 -11.39 -12.48
CA VAL A 379 13.51 -11.20 -13.93
C VAL A 379 12.09 -11.59 -14.33
N LEU A 380 11.59 -12.73 -13.82
CA LEU A 380 10.24 -13.18 -14.11
C LEU A 380 9.16 -12.25 -13.54
N SER A 381 9.39 -11.70 -12.34
CA SER A 381 8.50 -10.75 -11.69
C SER A 381 8.42 -9.45 -12.49
N ALA A 382 9.56 -8.91 -12.93
CA ALA A 382 9.60 -7.73 -13.79
C ALA A 382 8.84 -7.93 -15.10
N PHE A 383 9.05 -9.08 -15.76
CA PHE A 383 8.31 -9.43 -16.97
C PHE A 383 6.79 -9.53 -16.71
N ALA A 384 6.39 -10.24 -15.65
CA ALA A 384 4.97 -10.41 -15.30
C ALA A 384 4.28 -9.08 -14.97
N MET A 385 4.98 -8.21 -14.22
CA MET A 385 4.53 -6.84 -13.92
C MET A 385 4.30 -6.02 -15.19
N LEU A 386 5.25 -6.06 -16.12
CA LEU A 386 5.13 -5.35 -17.40
C LEU A 386 3.98 -5.87 -18.25
N VAL A 387 3.74 -7.18 -18.26
CA VAL A 387 2.56 -7.76 -18.93
C VAL A 387 1.27 -7.28 -18.27
N ALA A 388 1.21 -7.21 -16.94
CA ALA A 388 0.03 -6.79 -16.19
C ALA A 388 -0.32 -5.29 -16.39
N LEU A 389 0.69 -4.44 -16.61
CA LEU A 389 0.47 -3.02 -16.99
C LEU A 389 -0.13 -2.87 -18.40
N GLY A 390 -0.02 -3.92 -19.23
CA GLY A 390 -0.64 -3.99 -20.53
C GLY A 390 0.23 -3.45 -21.67
N GLY A 391 -0.14 -3.86 -22.89
CA GLY A 391 0.62 -3.56 -24.10
C GLY A 391 0.66 -2.07 -24.44
N HIS A 392 -0.40 -1.32 -24.15
CA HIS A 392 -0.42 0.13 -24.39
C HIS A 392 0.67 0.85 -23.58
N PHE A 393 0.74 0.58 -22.27
CA PHE A 393 1.79 1.14 -21.42
C PHE A 393 3.18 0.76 -21.95
N CYS A 394 3.39 -0.51 -22.26
CA CYS A 394 4.68 -0.99 -22.71
C CYS A 394 5.12 -0.32 -24.03
N ARG A 395 4.21 -0.23 -24.99
CA ARG A 395 4.46 0.41 -26.29
C ARG A 395 4.69 1.92 -26.15
N ALA A 396 3.89 2.61 -25.35
CA ALA A 396 4.09 4.03 -25.08
C ALA A 396 5.47 4.32 -24.46
N ARG A 397 5.96 3.42 -23.60
CA ARG A 397 7.31 3.52 -23.02
C ARG A 397 8.41 3.19 -24.03
N LEU A 398 8.24 2.14 -24.83
CA LEU A 398 9.16 1.82 -25.93
C LEU A 398 9.21 2.92 -27.00
N ALA A 399 8.16 3.72 -27.15
CA ALA A 399 8.17 4.88 -28.05
C ALA A 399 8.91 6.10 -27.48
N ASN A 400 9.14 6.16 -26.17
CA ASN A 400 9.74 7.30 -25.45
C ASN A 400 11.01 6.88 -24.70
N ILE A 401 11.92 6.16 -25.37
CA ILE A 401 13.12 5.58 -24.77
C ILE A 401 14.07 6.63 -24.19
N ASP A 402 14.05 7.86 -24.72
CA ASP A 402 14.88 8.97 -24.25
C ASP A 402 14.45 9.50 -22.86
N ASN A 403 13.38 8.95 -22.26
CA ASN A 403 12.99 9.22 -20.88
C ASN A 403 13.27 8.00 -19.98
N PRO A 404 14.52 7.84 -19.50
CA PRO A 404 15.01 6.62 -18.82
C PRO A 404 14.59 6.49 -17.35
N SER A 405 13.56 7.21 -16.90
CA SER A 405 13.08 7.18 -15.50
C SER A 405 12.34 5.89 -15.12
N PHE A 406 12.76 4.74 -15.66
CA PHE A 406 12.23 3.44 -15.29
C PHE A 406 13.12 2.82 -14.21
N GLN A 407 12.71 2.98 -12.95
CA GLN A 407 13.40 2.29 -11.86
C GLN A 407 12.97 0.83 -11.80
N ILE A 408 13.96 -0.05 -11.66
CA ILE A 408 13.74 -1.50 -11.56
C ILE A 408 12.91 -1.89 -10.32
N SER A 409 13.02 -1.10 -9.24
CA SER A 409 12.23 -1.23 -8.00
C SER A 409 10.72 -1.23 -8.28
N SER A 410 10.26 -0.42 -9.23
CA SER A 410 8.84 -0.25 -9.56
C SER A 410 8.19 -1.49 -10.18
N VAL A 411 8.96 -2.48 -10.62
CA VAL A 411 8.44 -3.72 -11.25
C VAL A 411 8.90 -5.00 -10.56
N ILE A 412 9.45 -4.89 -9.35
CA ILE A 412 9.83 -6.06 -8.55
C ILE A 412 9.04 -6.03 -7.25
N ALA A 413 8.29 -7.09 -7.00
CA ALA A 413 7.68 -7.38 -5.70
C ALA A 413 8.46 -8.50 -5.02
N PHE A 414 9.55 -8.16 -4.33
CA PHE A 414 10.45 -9.15 -3.70
C PHE A 414 10.93 -8.67 -2.33
N ALA A 415 10.95 -9.59 -1.37
CA ALA A 415 11.59 -9.44 -0.08
C ALA A 415 12.40 -10.69 0.26
N GLY A 416 13.45 -10.52 1.05
CA GLY A 416 14.19 -11.66 1.57
C GLY A 416 15.09 -11.28 2.74
N ILE A 417 15.35 -12.26 3.59
CA ILE A 417 16.18 -12.13 4.78
C ILE A 417 17.21 -13.26 4.84
N ALA A 418 18.36 -12.98 5.43
CA ALA A 418 19.37 -13.98 5.74
C ALA A 418 19.32 -14.29 7.24
N LEU A 419 19.16 -15.57 7.60
CA LEU A 419 19.15 -16.03 8.98
C LEU A 419 20.00 -17.29 9.10
N ALA A 420 21.01 -17.24 9.97
CA ALA A 420 22.02 -18.29 10.11
C ALA A 420 22.59 -18.68 8.73
N ASN A 421 22.55 -19.97 8.36
CA ASN A 421 23.07 -20.49 7.11
C ASN A 421 21.98 -20.63 6.02
N ALA A 422 20.94 -19.80 6.05
CA ALA A 422 19.87 -19.84 5.06
C ALA A 422 19.36 -18.45 4.66
N GLN A 423 18.91 -18.35 3.40
CA GLN A 423 18.14 -17.23 2.89
C GLN A 423 16.67 -17.63 2.78
N TYR A 424 15.79 -16.76 3.23
CA TYR A 424 14.34 -16.91 3.11
C TYR A 424 13.84 -15.78 2.22
N CYS A 425 13.18 -16.13 1.12
CA CYS A 425 12.77 -15.16 0.12
C CYS A 425 11.30 -15.35 -0.24
N VAL A 426 10.66 -14.25 -0.62
CA VAL A 426 9.29 -14.21 -1.10
C VAL A 426 9.16 -13.21 -2.24
N ALA A 427 8.36 -13.55 -3.23
CA ALA A 427 7.98 -12.66 -4.32
C ALA A 427 6.49 -12.75 -4.63
N ILE A 428 5.94 -11.64 -5.10
CA ILE A 428 4.56 -11.55 -5.60
C ILE A 428 4.62 -11.41 -7.11
N LEU A 429 3.89 -12.26 -7.82
CA LEU A 429 3.79 -12.19 -9.27
C LEU A 429 2.33 -11.98 -9.65
N PRO A 430 2.01 -11.03 -10.56
CA PRO A 430 0.70 -11.03 -11.20
C PRO A 430 0.42 -12.40 -11.80
N LYS A 431 -0.78 -12.94 -11.56
CA LYS A 431 -1.16 -14.24 -12.09
C LYS A 431 -1.26 -14.13 -13.61
N MET A 432 -0.25 -14.66 -14.27
CA MET A 432 -0.29 -14.87 -15.71
C MET A 432 -0.91 -16.25 -15.99
N GLY A 433 -1.31 -16.51 -17.23
CA GLY A 433 -1.63 -17.89 -17.65
C GLY A 433 -0.45 -18.84 -17.42
N LYS A 434 -0.49 -20.08 -17.95
CA LYS A 434 0.59 -21.07 -17.75
C LYS A 434 1.97 -20.45 -18.04
N PHE A 435 2.73 -20.16 -16.98
CA PHE A 435 4.08 -19.63 -17.07
C PHE A 435 4.98 -20.71 -17.69
N PRO A 436 5.82 -20.38 -18.68
CA PRO A 436 6.68 -21.34 -19.35
C PRO A 436 7.76 -21.91 -18.42
N VAL A 437 8.14 -21.12 -17.42
CA VAL A 437 9.17 -21.45 -16.44
C VAL A 437 8.51 -21.39 -15.08
N ARG A 438 7.93 -22.51 -14.66
CA ARG A 438 7.71 -22.72 -13.24
C ARG A 438 9.08 -22.97 -12.63
N PRO A 439 9.54 -22.16 -11.68
CA PRO A 439 10.79 -22.47 -11.04
C PRO A 439 10.56 -23.81 -10.28
N ALA A 440 11.36 -24.82 -10.62
CA ALA A 440 10.90 -26.21 -10.73
C ALA A 440 10.71 -26.97 -9.39
N GLU A 441 10.75 -26.29 -8.24
CA GLU A 441 10.76 -26.91 -6.91
C GLU A 441 9.96 -26.10 -5.88
N HIS A 442 8.92 -25.38 -6.30
CA HIS A 442 8.21 -24.46 -5.40
C HIS A 442 6.84 -24.97 -4.96
N VAL A 443 6.67 -24.94 -3.64
CA VAL A 443 5.36 -24.89 -3.02
C VAL A 443 4.85 -23.47 -3.21
N HIS A 444 3.89 -23.29 -4.10
CA HIS A 444 3.11 -22.06 -4.17
C HIS A 444 2.57 -21.77 -2.75
N LEU A 445 2.79 -20.57 -2.23
CA LEU A 445 2.42 -20.18 -0.87
C LEU A 445 3.07 -21.04 0.24
N ASN A 446 4.40 -21.18 0.24
CA ASN A 446 5.12 -21.78 1.38
C ASN A 446 5.00 -20.88 2.63
N ARG A 447 4.00 -21.15 3.47
CA ARG A 447 3.66 -20.34 4.65
C ARG A 447 4.77 -20.33 5.69
N ASP A 448 5.40 -21.47 5.95
CA ASP A 448 6.50 -21.58 6.92
C ASP A 448 7.64 -20.62 6.58
N VAL A 449 7.99 -20.48 5.30
CA VAL A 449 9.01 -19.52 4.85
C VAL A 449 8.56 -18.08 5.11
N ILE A 450 7.30 -17.76 4.83
CA ILE A 450 6.77 -16.40 5.00
C ILE A 450 6.65 -16.05 6.49
N GLU A 451 6.28 -17.00 7.34
CA GLU A 451 6.24 -16.83 8.80
C GLU A 451 7.62 -16.51 9.37
N VAL A 452 8.67 -17.23 8.94
CA VAL A 452 10.06 -16.91 9.31
C VAL A 452 10.45 -15.50 8.87
N ILE A 453 10.05 -15.09 7.65
CA ILE A 453 10.30 -13.73 7.14
C ILE A 453 9.62 -12.69 8.04
N ASN A 454 8.34 -12.89 8.35
CA ASN A 454 7.56 -11.97 9.17
C ASN A 454 8.11 -11.82 10.59
N LEU A 455 8.48 -12.93 11.24
CA LEU A 455 9.03 -12.93 12.59
C LEU A 455 10.31 -12.09 12.67
N ALA A 456 11.26 -12.35 11.77
CA ALA A 456 12.53 -11.62 11.76
C ALA A 456 12.36 -10.13 11.41
N LEU A 457 11.45 -9.79 10.50
CA LEU A 457 11.13 -8.38 10.20
C LEU A 457 10.45 -7.68 11.39
N GLY A 458 9.62 -8.40 12.16
CA GLY A 458 9.00 -7.90 13.38
C GLY A 458 10.03 -7.61 14.47
N GLU A 459 10.92 -8.57 14.74
CA GLU A 459 12.01 -8.42 15.73
C GLU A 459 12.94 -7.25 15.41
N ALA A 460 13.32 -7.08 14.13
CA ALA A 460 14.15 -5.98 13.69
C ALA A 460 13.50 -4.61 14.00
N ARG A 461 12.19 -4.47 13.76
CA ARG A 461 11.47 -3.22 14.05
C ARG A 461 11.36 -2.92 15.54
N SER A 462 11.13 -3.93 16.38
CA SER A 462 11.12 -3.76 17.83
C SER A 462 12.46 -3.27 18.38
N ALA A 463 13.58 -3.69 17.79
CA ALA A 463 14.91 -3.25 18.20
C ALA A 463 15.23 -1.77 17.85
N TYR A 464 14.58 -1.21 16.83
CA TYR A 464 14.77 0.20 16.43
C TYR A 464 13.72 1.17 17.00
N GLY A 465 12.66 0.64 17.62
CA GLY A 465 11.56 1.43 18.19
C GLY A 465 11.55 1.53 19.72
N ALA A 466 12.51 0.90 20.40
CA ALA A 466 12.79 1.06 21.83
C ALA A 466 14.03 1.94 22.01
#